data_AF-A0AAV0ZPC4-F1
#
_entry.id   AF-A0AAV0ZPC4-F1
#
_cell.length_a   1.000
_cell.length_b   1.000
_cell.length_c   1.000
_cell.angle_alpha   90.00
_cell.angle_beta   90.00
_cell.angle_gamma   90.00
#
_symmetry.space_group_name_H-M   'P 1'
#
loop_
_entity.id
_entity.type
_entity.pdbx_description
1 polymer ?
#
loop_
_entity_poly.entity_id
_entity_poly.type
_entity_poly.pdbx_seq_one_letter_code
_entity_poly.pdbx_strand_id
1 'polypeptide(L)'
;MARFAGFTDEKGNFEGQYFAFMSDATSIVVGSLLGTSPVTAFIESSTGIREGGRTGITALTVAGYFFMALFFTPLLASIPAWAVGPPLILVGVLMMRSVVEIDWEDMKQAIPAFVTMILMPLTYSIAYGLIGGIGTYIVLNIWDWGIEILQHFGYITKTTKETTNTHHNNSHSSQVNGVLENQHSSQNPNGKPIKLEVL
;
A
#
# COMPACT_ATOMS: atom_id res chain seq x y z
N MET A 1 -3.05 -5.19 8.95
CA MET A 1 -3.50 -5.21 10.36
C MET A 1 -2.75 -4.24 11.27
N ALA A 2 -1.41 -4.23 11.26
CA ALA A 2 -0.62 -3.30 12.08
C ALA A 2 -1.05 -1.82 11.91
N ARG A 3 -1.39 -1.40 10.68
CA ARG A 3 -1.91 -0.06 10.39
C ARG A 3 -3.23 0.26 11.10
N PHE A 4 -4.15 -0.70 11.18
CA PHE A 4 -5.43 -0.54 11.88
C PHE A 4 -5.28 -0.55 13.40
N ALA A 5 -4.22 -1.20 13.92
CA ALA A 5 -3.88 -1.21 15.34
C ALA A 5 -3.09 0.04 15.77
N GLY A 6 -2.59 0.83 14.83
CA GLY A 6 -1.75 2.01 15.09
C GLY A 6 -0.29 1.68 15.40
N PHE A 7 0.20 0.51 14.97
CA PHE A 7 1.57 0.05 15.25
C PHE A 7 2.54 0.22 14.07
N THR A 8 2.12 0.84 12.96
CA THR A 8 2.97 1.05 11.78
C THR A 8 3.70 2.39 11.83
N ASP A 9 4.98 2.35 11.47
CA ASP A 9 5.83 3.52 11.22
C ASP A 9 5.53 4.15 9.84
N GLU A 10 6.07 5.34 9.56
CA GLU A 10 5.89 6.08 8.29
C GLU A 10 6.35 5.27 7.06
N LYS A 11 7.27 4.32 7.27
CA LYS A 11 7.78 3.39 6.25
C LYS A 11 6.93 2.12 6.10
N GLY A 12 5.81 2.00 6.81
CA GLY A 12 4.92 0.84 6.78
C GLY A 12 5.42 -0.38 7.59
N ASN A 13 6.58 -0.29 8.24
CA ASN A 13 7.14 -1.34 9.09
C ASN A 13 6.58 -1.26 10.51
N PHE A 14 6.66 -2.35 11.27
CA PHE A 14 6.27 -2.38 12.68
C PHE A 14 7.18 -3.31 13.50
N GLU A 15 7.33 -3.01 14.78
CA GLU A 15 8.17 -3.79 15.70
C GLU A 15 7.67 -5.24 15.79
N GLY A 16 8.58 -6.21 15.68
CA GLY A 16 8.22 -7.63 15.73
C GLY A 16 7.53 -8.18 14.47
N GLN A 17 7.58 -7.50 13.32
CA GLN A 17 6.98 -7.98 12.07
C GLN A 17 7.40 -9.41 11.67
N TYR A 18 8.65 -9.78 11.94
CA TYR A 18 9.15 -11.14 11.69
C TYR A 18 8.38 -12.19 12.49
N PHE A 19 8.19 -11.97 13.79
CA PHE A 19 7.43 -12.88 14.64
C PHE A 19 5.94 -12.88 14.27
N ALA A 20 5.39 -11.74 13.84
CA ALA A 20 4.01 -11.67 13.37
C ALA A 20 3.79 -12.53 12.11
N PHE A 21 4.67 -12.43 11.10
CA PHE A 21 4.59 -13.26 9.90
C PHE A 21 4.90 -14.73 10.17
N MET A 22 5.82 -15.03 11.10
CA MET A 22 6.10 -16.41 11.52
C MET A 22 4.88 -17.06 12.19
N SER A 23 4.13 -16.29 12.98
CA SER A 23 2.87 -16.76 13.59
C SER A 23 1.80 -17.09 12.55
N ASP A 24 1.61 -16.25 11.53
CA ASP A 24 0.67 -16.50 10.42
C ASP A 24 1.08 -17.73 9.61
N ALA A 25 2.37 -17.84 9.24
CA ALA A 25 2.90 -19.00 8.53
C ALA A 25 2.74 -20.30 9.34
N THR A 26 3.02 -20.27 10.64
CA THR A 26 2.82 -21.43 11.53
C THR A 26 1.34 -21.83 11.59
N SER A 27 0.44 -20.84 11.64
CA SER A 27 -1.01 -21.08 11.65
C SER A 27 -1.47 -21.73 10.33
N ILE A 28 -0.97 -21.28 9.18
CA ILE A 28 -1.24 -21.89 7.87
C ILE A 28 -0.78 -23.34 7.83
N VAL A 29 0.45 -23.62 8.29
CA VAL A 29 1.02 -24.99 8.30
C VAL A 29 0.20 -25.89 9.20
N VAL A 30 -0.07 -25.47 10.44
CA VAL A 30 -0.86 -26.26 11.41
C VAL A 30 -2.27 -26.50 10.90
N GLY A 31 -2.95 -25.47 10.36
CA GLY A 31 -4.30 -25.61 9.79
C GLY A 31 -4.32 -26.60 8.61
N SER A 32 -3.36 -26.48 7.70
CA SER A 32 -3.26 -27.38 6.54
C SER A 32 -2.96 -28.82 6.95
N LEU A 33 -2.12 -29.03 7.97
CA LEU A 33 -1.82 -30.36 8.53
C LEU A 33 -3.04 -31.01 9.20
N LEU A 34 -3.92 -30.21 9.80
CA LEU A 34 -5.18 -30.67 10.37
C LEU A 34 -6.27 -30.93 9.30
N GLY A 35 -5.95 -30.73 8.02
CA GLY A 35 -6.86 -30.97 6.90
C GLY A 35 -7.83 -29.83 6.61
N THR A 36 -7.62 -28.65 7.21
CA THR A 36 -8.42 -27.45 6.91
C THR A 36 -7.76 -26.62 5.82
N SER A 37 -8.50 -25.71 5.20
CA SER A 37 -7.91 -24.71 4.30
C SER A 37 -6.90 -23.83 5.06
N PRO A 38 -5.93 -23.21 4.36
CA PRO A 38 -5.01 -22.23 4.95
C PRO A 38 -5.77 -21.12 5.68
N VAL A 39 -5.41 -20.90 6.95
CA VAL A 39 -5.99 -19.83 7.78
C VAL A 39 -5.10 -18.59 7.72
N THR A 40 -5.68 -17.40 7.63
CA THR A 40 -4.93 -16.13 7.62
C THR A 40 -5.74 -15.01 8.26
N ALA A 41 -5.09 -13.88 8.55
CA ALA A 41 -5.74 -12.71 9.16
C ALA A 41 -6.65 -11.97 8.15
N PHE A 42 -7.95 -11.96 8.40
CA PHE A 42 -8.94 -11.34 7.50
C PHE A 42 -9.19 -9.85 7.77
N ILE A 43 -9.30 -9.05 6.71
CA ILE A 43 -9.46 -7.58 6.78
C ILE A 43 -10.68 -7.14 7.59
N GLU A 44 -11.78 -7.90 7.53
CA GLU A 44 -12.98 -7.60 8.33
C GLU A 44 -12.73 -7.70 9.83
N SER A 45 -11.78 -8.54 10.28
CA SER A 45 -11.41 -8.62 11.70
C SER A 45 -10.72 -7.35 12.22
N SER A 46 -10.28 -6.46 11.32
CA SER A 46 -9.70 -5.17 11.72
C SER A 46 -10.70 -4.26 12.45
N THR A 47 -12.01 -4.44 12.21
CA THR A 47 -13.05 -3.67 12.93
C THR A 47 -13.03 -4.00 14.42
N GLY A 48 -12.81 -5.26 14.80
CA GLY A 48 -12.66 -5.67 16.20
C GLY A 48 -11.45 -5.01 16.88
N ILE A 49 -10.35 -4.78 16.14
CA ILE A 49 -9.18 -4.04 16.65
C ILE A 49 -9.54 -2.56 16.91
N ARG A 50 -10.36 -1.96 16.03
CA ARG A 50 -10.83 -0.58 16.16
C ARG A 50 -11.78 -0.39 17.34
N GLU A 51 -12.57 -1.41 17.66
CA GLU A 51 -13.47 -1.44 18.83
C GLU A 51 -12.73 -1.72 20.15
N GLY A 52 -11.42 -1.95 20.12
CA GLY A 52 -10.58 -2.13 21.32
C GLY A 52 -10.03 -3.53 21.51
N GLY A 53 -10.33 -4.47 20.62
CA GLY A 53 -9.82 -5.84 20.64
C GLY A 53 -8.36 -5.97 20.19
N ARG A 54 -7.44 -5.34 20.94
CA ARG A 54 -6.00 -5.28 20.62
C ARG A 54 -5.16 -6.34 21.34
N THR A 55 -5.78 -7.26 22.09
CA THR A 55 -5.10 -8.27 22.90
C THR A 55 -5.34 -9.68 22.37
N GLY A 56 -4.41 -10.61 22.62
CA GLY A 56 -4.59 -12.02 22.25
C GLY A 56 -5.76 -12.71 22.96
N ILE A 57 -6.25 -12.14 24.07
CA ILE A 57 -7.41 -12.67 24.80
C ILE A 57 -8.66 -12.61 23.93
N THR A 58 -8.83 -11.57 23.10
CA THR A 58 -10.00 -11.50 22.21
C THR A 58 -9.96 -12.62 21.17
N ALA A 59 -8.79 -12.96 20.63
CA ALA A 59 -8.61 -14.08 19.72
C ALA A 59 -8.94 -15.43 20.39
N LEU A 60 -8.51 -15.63 21.65
CA LEU A 60 -8.85 -16.85 22.42
C LEU A 60 -10.36 -16.95 22.71
N THR A 61 -10.99 -15.84 23.06
CA THR A 61 -12.44 -15.78 23.28
C THR A 61 -13.20 -16.11 22.00
N VAL A 62 -12.83 -15.52 20.87
CA VAL A 62 -13.44 -15.82 19.55
C VAL A 62 -13.23 -17.28 19.18
N ALA A 63 -12.03 -17.84 19.39
CA ALA A 63 -11.76 -19.26 19.16
C ALA A 63 -12.63 -20.17 20.04
N GLY A 64 -12.83 -19.81 21.31
CA GLY A 64 -13.74 -20.52 22.21
C GLY A 64 -15.19 -20.48 21.75
N TYR A 65 -15.69 -19.33 21.29
CA TYR A 65 -17.02 -19.22 20.69
C TYR A 65 -17.15 -20.04 19.39
N PHE A 66 -16.11 -20.06 18.54
CA PHE A 66 -16.10 -20.89 17.33
C PHE A 66 -16.09 -22.38 17.65
N PHE A 67 -15.36 -22.79 18.69
CA PHE A 67 -15.40 -24.17 19.19
C PHE A 67 -16.80 -24.54 19.70
N MET A 68 -17.45 -23.63 20.45
CA MET A 68 -18.83 -23.84 20.91
C MET A 68 -19.84 -23.85 19.74
N ALA A 69 -19.58 -23.07 18.67
CA ALA A 69 -20.39 -23.05 17.47
C ALA A 69 -20.42 -24.41 16.74
N LEU A 70 -19.41 -25.28 16.93
CA LEU A 70 -19.41 -26.62 16.34
C LEU A 70 -20.60 -27.47 16.79
N PHE A 71 -21.10 -27.29 18.02
CA PHE A 71 -22.30 -27.97 18.50
C PHE A 71 -23.58 -27.47 17.82
N PHE A 72 -23.56 -26.23 17.31
CA PHE A 72 -24.65 -25.62 16.56
C PHE A 72 -24.54 -25.85 15.04
N THR A 73 -23.47 -26.48 14.55
CA THR A 73 -23.31 -26.86 13.13
C THR A 73 -24.54 -27.53 12.50
N PRO A 74 -25.22 -28.51 13.14
CA PRO A 74 -26.43 -29.11 12.55
C PRO A 74 -27.58 -28.10 12.36
N LEU A 75 -27.65 -27.05 13.19
CA LEU A 75 -28.61 -25.96 13.00
C LEU A 75 -28.19 -25.06 11.82
N LEU A 76 -26.90 -24.74 11.71
CA LEU A 76 -26.35 -23.96 10.60
C LEU A 76 -26.49 -24.67 9.24
N ALA A 77 -26.45 -26.00 9.22
CA ALA A 77 -26.65 -26.80 8.01
C ALA A 77 -28.06 -26.68 7.41
N SER A 78 -29.04 -26.18 8.18
CA SER A 78 -30.40 -25.90 7.67
C SER A 78 -30.52 -24.59 6.90
N ILE A 79 -29.48 -23.75 6.90
CA ILE A 79 -29.47 -22.46 6.21
C ILE A 79 -29.27 -22.69 4.70
N PRO A 80 -30.13 -22.11 3.84
CA PRO A 80 -29.99 -22.24 2.40
C PRO A 80 -28.65 -21.71 1.87
N ALA A 81 -28.10 -22.38 0.85
CA ALA A 81 -26.80 -22.04 0.28
C ALA A 81 -26.72 -20.62 -0.33
N TRP A 82 -27.85 -20.05 -0.78
CA TRP A 82 -27.88 -18.70 -1.34
C TRP A 82 -27.68 -17.60 -0.29
N ALA A 83 -27.83 -17.90 1.01
CA ALA A 83 -27.66 -16.94 2.09
C ALA A 83 -26.19 -16.49 2.27
N VAL A 84 -25.23 -17.27 1.78
CA VAL A 84 -23.78 -16.98 1.90
C VAL A 84 -23.29 -15.97 0.83
N GLY A 85 -24.09 -15.71 -0.20
CA GLY A 85 -23.73 -14.82 -1.32
C GLY A 85 -23.46 -13.36 -0.91
N PRO A 86 -24.39 -12.67 -0.22
CA PRO A 86 -24.20 -11.26 0.14
C PRO A 86 -22.96 -11.00 1.00
N PRO A 87 -22.63 -11.82 2.03
CA PRO A 87 -21.37 -11.69 2.76
C PRO A 87 -20.12 -11.78 1.88
N LEU A 88 -20.08 -12.71 0.92
CA LEU A 88 -18.93 -12.87 0.02
C LEU A 88 -18.71 -11.64 -0.87
N ILE A 89 -19.78 -11.03 -1.36
CA ILE A 89 -19.70 -9.78 -2.14
C ILE A 89 -19.13 -8.66 -1.26
N LEU A 90 -19.61 -8.53 -0.02
CA LEU A 90 -19.15 -7.50 0.90
C LEU A 90 -17.66 -7.66 1.25
N VAL A 91 -17.21 -8.88 1.51
CA VAL A 91 -15.79 -9.18 1.74
C VAL A 91 -14.95 -8.83 0.51
N GLY A 92 -15.42 -9.17 -0.70
CA GLY A 92 -14.75 -8.80 -1.95
C GLY A 92 -14.58 -7.28 -2.10
N VAL A 93 -15.63 -6.50 -1.81
CA VAL A 93 -15.58 -5.03 -1.84
C VAL A 93 -14.61 -4.48 -0.79
N LEU A 94 -14.58 -5.05 0.42
CA LEU A 94 -13.65 -4.65 1.46
C LEU A 94 -12.19 -4.90 1.08
N MET A 95 -11.90 -6.02 0.40
CA MET A 95 -10.55 -6.36 -0.06
C MET A 95 -10.08 -5.49 -1.23
N MET A 96 -10.99 -5.05 -2.11
CA MET A 96 -10.66 -4.11 -3.19
C MET A 96 -10.10 -2.77 -2.70
N ARG A 97 -10.36 -2.38 -1.44
CA ARG A 97 -9.78 -1.15 -0.87
C ARG A 97 -8.25 -1.17 -0.86
N SER A 98 -7.64 -2.35 -0.70
CA SER A 98 -6.18 -2.48 -0.71
C SER A 98 -5.55 -2.14 -2.07
N VAL A 99 -6.31 -2.26 -3.17
CA VAL A 99 -5.84 -1.97 -4.53
C VAL A 99 -5.63 -0.46 -4.72
N VAL A 100 -6.41 0.37 -4.01
CA VAL A 100 -6.30 1.84 -4.08
C VAL A 100 -5.03 2.35 -3.40
N GLU A 101 -4.43 1.55 -2.51
CA GLU A 101 -3.20 1.92 -1.79
C GLU A 101 -1.92 1.67 -2.60
N ILE A 102 -2.04 1.09 -3.79
CA ILE A 102 -0.92 0.87 -4.71
C ILE A 102 -0.49 2.22 -5.31
N ASP A 103 0.82 2.44 -5.43
CA ASP A 103 1.35 3.61 -6.15
C ASP A 103 1.15 3.42 -7.66
N TRP A 104 0.17 4.12 -8.21
CA TRP A 104 -0.19 4.07 -9.63
C TRP A 104 0.66 5.01 -10.49
N GLU A 105 1.45 5.91 -9.88
CA GLU A 105 2.35 6.81 -10.61
C GLU A 105 3.62 6.08 -11.04
N ASP A 106 4.09 5.12 -10.24
CA ASP A 106 5.18 4.23 -10.61
C ASP A 106 4.71 3.08 -11.52
N MET A 107 4.97 3.23 -12.82
CA MET A 107 4.64 2.24 -13.84
C MET A 107 5.26 0.85 -13.58
N LYS A 108 6.40 0.78 -12.86
CA LYS A 108 7.03 -0.51 -12.50
C LYS A 108 6.22 -1.29 -11.46
N GLN A 109 5.38 -0.61 -10.68
CA GLN A 109 4.48 -1.22 -9.69
C GLN A 109 3.04 -1.35 -10.22
N ALA A 110 2.58 -0.35 -10.98
CA ALA A 110 1.25 -0.32 -11.57
C ALA A 110 1.01 -1.45 -12.58
N ILE A 111 1.97 -1.72 -13.49
CA ILE A 111 1.81 -2.77 -14.51
C ILE A 111 1.66 -4.16 -13.87
N PRO A 112 2.55 -4.60 -12.97
CA PRO A 112 2.41 -5.90 -12.31
C PRO A 112 1.10 -6.03 -11.51
N ALA A 113 0.68 -4.97 -10.82
CA ALA A 113 -0.58 -4.95 -10.08
C ALA A 113 -1.79 -5.16 -11.00
N PHE A 114 -1.83 -4.44 -12.13
CA PHE A 114 -2.88 -4.57 -13.13
C PHE A 114 -2.93 -5.98 -13.75
N VAL A 115 -1.76 -6.51 -14.13
CA VAL A 115 -1.64 -7.87 -14.70
C VAL A 115 -2.10 -8.93 -13.71
N THR A 116 -1.75 -8.80 -12.44
CA THR A 116 -2.21 -9.72 -11.39
C THR A 116 -3.73 -9.72 -11.27
N MET A 117 -4.34 -8.53 -11.27
CA MET A 117 -5.77 -8.34 -11.09
C MET A 117 -6.60 -8.94 -12.22
N ILE A 118 -6.12 -8.86 -13.47
CA ILE A 118 -6.83 -9.40 -14.63
C ILE A 118 -6.57 -10.90 -14.83
N LEU A 119 -5.35 -11.37 -14.56
CA LEU A 119 -5.00 -12.79 -14.75
C LEU A 119 -5.68 -13.70 -13.72
N MET A 120 -5.90 -13.24 -12.50
CA MET A 120 -6.52 -14.04 -11.45
C MET A 120 -7.92 -14.56 -11.82
N PRO A 121 -8.89 -13.72 -12.26
CA PRO A 121 -10.19 -14.20 -12.73
C PRO A 121 -10.10 -14.92 -14.08
N LEU A 122 -9.20 -14.51 -14.98
CA LEU A 122 -9.08 -15.11 -16.32
C LEU A 122 -8.56 -16.56 -16.28
N THR A 123 -7.64 -16.85 -15.36
CA THR A 123 -7.04 -18.18 -15.19
C THR A 123 -7.81 -19.07 -14.21
N TYR A 124 -8.86 -18.53 -13.57
CA TYR A 124 -9.61 -19.17 -12.47
C TYR A 124 -8.68 -19.71 -11.35
N SER A 125 -7.51 -19.09 -11.18
CA SER A 125 -6.47 -19.54 -10.25
C SER A 125 -5.71 -18.37 -9.67
N ILE A 126 -5.78 -18.25 -8.35
CA ILE A 126 -5.04 -17.25 -7.58
C ILE A 126 -3.53 -17.42 -7.80
N ALA A 127 -3.05 -18.66 -7.85
CA ALA A 127 -1.63 -18.97 -8.02
C ALA A 127 -1.10 -18.51 -9.38
N TYR A 128 -1.80 -18.80 -10.48
CA TYR A 128 -1.35 -18.38 -11.81
C TYR A 128 -1.41 -16.86 -11.99
N GLY A 129 -2.42 -16.20 -11.44
CA GLY A 129 -2.49 -14.74 -11.42
C GLY A 129 -1.30 -14.10 -10.69
N LEU A 130 -0.96 -14.63 -9.51
CA LEU A 130 0.14 -14.14 -8.68
C LEU A 130 1.51 -14.39 -9.33
N ILE A 131 1.71 -15.56 -9.94
CA ILE A 131 2.92 -15.87 -10.73
C ILE A 131 3.06 -14.91 -11.92
N GLY A 132 1.98 -14.65 -12.65
CA GLY A 132 2.00 -13.70 -13.79
C GLY A 132 2.32 -12.27 -13.36
N GLY A 133 1.78 -11.84 -12.21
CA GLY A 133 2.10 -10.57 -11.58
C GLY A 133 3.58 -10.42 -11.22
N ILE A 134 4.08 -11.35 -10.40
CA ILE A 134 5.49 -11.36 -9.98
C ILE A 134 6.42 -11.49 -11.20
N GLY A 135 6.09 -12.34 -12.16
CA GLY A 135 6.85 -12.50 -13.39
C GLY A 135 6.95 -11.17 -14.17
N THR A 136 5.85 -10.43 -14.27
CA THR A 136 5.83 -9.10 -14.91
C THR A 136 6.72 -8.11 -14.16
N TYR A 137 6.66 -8.10 -12.81
CA TYR A 137 7.52 -7.24 -12.00
C TYR A 137 9.01 -7.56 -12.22
N ILE A 138 9.37 -8.85 -12.24
CA ILE A 138 10.76 -9.28 -12.50
C ILE A 138 11.19 -8.84 -13.90
N VAL A 139 10.37 -9.07 -14.94
CA VAL A 139 10.72 -8.70 -16.32
C VAL A 139 10.93 -7.19 -16.49
N LEU A 140 10.18 -6.35 -15.78
CA LEU A 140 10.37 -4.90 -15.84
C LEU A 140 11.65 -4.44 -15.12
N ASN A 141 11.97 -5.04 -13.98
CA ASN A 141 13.14 -4.67 -13.18
C ASN A 141 14.43 -5.39 -13.60
N ILE A 142 14.34 -6.44 -14.42
CA ILE A 142 15.51 -7.24 -14.84
C ILE A 142 16.54 -6.40 -15.58
N TRP A 143 16.09 -5.37 -16.32
CA TRP A 143 16.98 -4.48 -17.06
C TRP A 143 17.77 -3.57 -16.10
N ASP A 144 17.13 -3.04 -15.06
CA ASP A 144 17.80 -2.21 -14.06
C ASP A 144 18.76 -3.05 -13.21
N TRP A 145 18.33 -4.24 -12.75
CA TRP A 145 19.20 -5.17 -12.03
C TRP A 145 20.38 -5.63 -12.89
N GLY A 146 20.16 -5.87 -14.18
CA GLY A 146 21.22 -6.22 -15.12
C GLY A 146 22.28 -5.12 -15.21
N ILE A 147 21.86 -3.85 -15.31
CA ILE A 147 22.76 -2.69 -15.33
C ILE A 147 23.51 -2.54 -14.00
N GLU A 148 22.82 -2.70 -12.86
CA GLU A 148 23.44 -2.64 -11.52
C GLU A 148 24.47 -3.75 -11.30
N ILE A 149 24.17 -4.97 -11.74
CA ILE A 149 25.09 -6.11 -11.67
C ILE A 149 26.31 -5.87 -12.56
N LEU A 150 26.11 -5.32 -13.77
CA LEU A 150 27.19 -4.92 -14.68
C LEU A 150 28.07 -3.79 -14.09
N GLN A 151 27.49 -2.88 -13.33
CA GLN A 151 28.23 -1.84 -12.60
C GLN A 151 29.02 -2.45 -11.42
N HIS A 152 28.43 -3.41 -10.70
CA HIS A 152 29.09 -4.09 -9.59
C HIS A 152 30.26 -4.99 -10.04
N PHE A 153 30.19 -5.57 -11.25
CA PHE A 153 31.27 -6.37 -11.85
C PHE A 153 32.35 -5.55 -12.58
N GLY A 154 32.28 -4.22 -12.53
CA GLY A 154 33.43 -3.35 -12.74
C GLY A 154 33.85 -3.12 -14.20
N TYR A 155 32.98 -2.52 -15.03
CA TYR A 155 33.42 -1.97 -16.31
C TYR A 155 32.99 -0.55 -16.70
N ILE A 156 32.18 0.20 -15.92
CA ILE A 156 31.89 1.61 -16.26
C ILE A 156 31.78 2.53 -15.04
N THR A 157 32.57 3.61 -15.06
CA THR A 157 32.49 4.80 -14.22
C THR A 157 31.18 5.58 -14.45
N LYS A 158 30.58 6.05 -13.34
CA LYS A 158 29.48 7.01 -13.16
C LYS A 158 28.79 7.59 -14.41
N THR A 159 27.46 7.52 -14.41
CA THR A 159 26.64 8.71 -14.73
C THR A 159 25.78 9.04 -13.51
N THR A 160 26.32 9.94 -12.70
CA THR A 160 25.56 10.79 -11.78
C THR A 160 24.45 11.46 -12.58
N LYS A 161 23.18 11.18 -12.27
CA LYS A 161 22.11 12.11 -12.61
C LYS A 161 22.22 13.30 -11.65
N GLU A 162 23.04 14.27 -12.05
CA GLU A 162 22.78 15.66 -11.68
C GLU A 162 21.45 16.04 -12.34
N THR A 163 20.38 16.07 -11.57
CA THR A 163 19.20 16.87 -11.91
C THR A 163 18.77 17.61 -10.65
N THR A 164 19.73 18.37 -10.13
CA THR A 164 19.50 19.45 -9.18
C THR A 164 20.23 20.66 -9.73
N ASN A 165 19.42 21.53 -10.34
CA ASN A 165 19.62 22.96 -10.60
C ASN A 165 20.12 23.40 -11.99
N THR A 166 19.49 24.50 -12.41
CA THR A 166 20.00 25.56 -13.29
C THR A 166 19.75 25.42 -14.80
N HIS A 167 18.48 25.47 -15.23
CA HIS A 167 18.12 26.12 -16.52
C HIS A 167 16.65 26.57 -16.62
N HIS A 168 16.10 27.26 -15.60
CA HIS A 168 15.12 28.34 -15.83
C HIS A 168 15.05 29.32 -14.65
N ASN A 169 16.19 29.91 -14.31
CA ASN A 169 16.26 31.15 -13.54
C ASN A 169 17.29 32.04 -14.23
N ASN A 170 16.91 32.66 -15.35
CA ASN A 170 17.61 33.79 -16.01
C ASN A 170 16.85 34.31 -17.25
N SER A 171 15.53 34.47 -17.15
CA SER A 171 14.70 35.18 -18.15
C SER A 171 13.78 36.25 -17.54
N HIS A 172 13.97 36.60 -16.25
CA HIS A 172 13.22 37.68 -15.58
C HIS A 172 14.09 38.76 -14.91
N SER A 173 15.41 38.74 -15.09
CA SER A 173 16.33 39.79 -14.63
C SER A 173 16.76 40.77 -15.73
N SER A 174 16.36 40.56 -16.99
CA SER A 174 16.67 41.47 -18.11
C SER A 174 15.54 42.42 -18.51
N GLN A 175 14.34 42.34 -17.89
CA GLN A 175 13.30 43.37 -18.05
C GLN A 175 13.38 44.50 -17.00
N VAL A 176 14.18 44.34 -15.95
CA VAL A 176 14.29 45.33 -14.86
C VAL A 176 15.19 46.52 -15.21
N ASN A 177 16.02 46.43 -16.24
CA ASN A 177 16.92 47.52 -16.66
C ASN A 177 16.46 48.29 -17.91
N GLY A 178 15.27 48.00 -18.45
CA GLY A 178 14.70 48.68 -19.62
C GLY A 178 13.60 49.70 -19.33
N VAL A 179 13.17 49.84 -18.07
CA VAL A 179 12.04 50.72 -17.68
C VAL A 179 12.47 51.83 -16.70
N LEU A 180 13.73 51.84 -16.27
CA LEU A 180 14.29 52.98 -15.51
C LEU A 180 14.70 54.17 -16.41
N GLU A 181 14.50 54.05 -17.73
CA GLU A 181 14.69 55.12 -18.70
C GLU A 181 13.35 55.79 -19.07
N ASN A 182 12.49 56.07 -18.10
CA ASN A 182 11.41 57.06 -18.27
C ASN A 182 11.03 57.67 -16.92
N GLN A 183 11.77 58.74 -16.60
CA GLN A 183 11.18 60.04 -16.24
C GLN A 183 10.19 60.04 -15.05
N HIS A 184 10.72 60.52 -13.92
CA HIS A 184 10.13 61.59 -13.11
C HIS A 184 8.59 61.60 -12.95
N SER A 185 8.09 61.30 -11.76
CA SER A 185 7.52 62.34 -10.88
C SER A 185 7.05 61.79 -9.52
N SER A 186 7.40 62.54 -8.49
CA SER A 186 6.77 62.63 -7.16
C SER A 186 7.06 61.59 -6.07
N GLN A 187 7.80 62.09 -5.08
CA GLN A 187 7.98 61.64 -3.70
C GLN A 187 6.65 61.52 -2.92
N ASN A 188 6.60 60.73 -1.83
CA ASN A 188 6.59 61.23 -0.44
C ASN A 188 6.70 60.05 0.58
N PRO A 189 7.47 60.17 1.69
CA PRO A 189 7.80 59.11 2.63
C PRO A 189 6.86 59.10 3.84
N ASN A 190 6.50 57.93 4.36
CA ASN A 190 6.20 57.72 5.79
C ASN A 190 6.00 56.21 6.05
N GLY A 191 6.93 55.62 6.78
CA GLY A 191 6.90 54.21 7.15
C GLY A 191 5.86 53.91 8.23
N LYS A 192 5.09 52.84 7.99
CA LYS A 192 4.57 51.90 9.01
C LYS A 192 4.05 50.64 8.30
N PRO A 193 4.32 49.42 8.82
CA PRO A 193 3.84 48.18 8.21
C PRO A 193 2.33 48.00 8.44
N ILE A 194 1.62 47.64 7.36
CA ILE A 194 0.18 47.37 7.38
C ILE A 194 -0.04 45.90 7.78
N LYS A 195 -0.72 45.68 8.90
CA LYS A 195 -1.28 44.38 9.32
C LYS A 195 -2.31 43.92 8.27
N LEU A 196 -2.16 42.70 7.76
CA LEU A 196 -3.24 41.98 7.08
C LEU A 196 -3.70 40.87 8.01
N GLU A 197 -4.83 41.13 8.66
CA GLU A 197 -5.68 40.17 9.35
C GLU A 197 -6.91 40.01 8.47
N VAL A 198 -7.09 38.85 7.82
CA VAL A 198 -8.36 38.49 7.17
C VAL A 198 -8.53 36.97 7.21
N LEU A 199 -9.60 36.57 7.89
CA LEU A 199 -10.44 35.35 7.84
C LEU A 199 -9.85 34.04 7.29
#